data_AF-A0A7W1JIW2-F1
#
_entry.id   AF-A0A7W1JIW2-F1
#
_cell.length_a   1.000
_cell.length_b   1.000
_cell.length_c   1.000
_cell.angle_alpha   90.00
_cell.angle_beta   90.00
_cell.angle_gamma   90.00
#
_symmetry.space_group_name_H-M   'P 1'
#
loop_
_entity.id
_entity.type
_entity.pdbx_description
1 polymer ?
#
loop_
_entity_poly.entity_id
_entity_poly.type
_entity_poly.pdbx_seq_one_letter_code
_entity_poly.pdbx_strand_id
1 'polypeptide(L)'
;MSTTDYERHSYDVVVIGAGGAGLRAAIAAHDAGARAAIVCKSLLGKAHTVMAEGGIAAAMGNVWPEDGWKVHFRDTMRGGKMLNHWRMA
;
A
#
# COMPACT_ATOMS: atom_id res chain seq x y z
N MET A 1 -7.54 41.27 0.86
CA MET A 1 -7.29 39.86 0.49
C MET A 1 -6.00 39.46 1.17
N SER A 2 -6.05 38.50 2.11
CA SER A 2 -4.85 37.99 2.77
C SER A 2 -3.99 37.27 1.73
N THR A 3 -2.83 37.83 1.39
CA THR A 3 -1.81 37.17 0.59
C THR A 3 -1.18 36.10 1.47
N THR A 4 -1.76 34.91 1.47
CA THR A 4 -1.15 33.77 2.16
C THR A 4 0.15 33.46 1.43
N ASP A 5 1.29 33.67 2.07
CA ASP A 5 2.58 33.20 1.55
C ASP A 5 2.59 31.67 1.59
N TYR A 6 2.95 31.05 0.47
CA TYR A 6 3.05 29.60 0.35
C TYR A 6 4.43 29.20 -0.15
N GLU A 7 5.03 28.24 0.55
CA GLU A 7 6.29 27.62 0.17
C GLU A 7 6.04 26.57 -0.92
N ARG A 8 6.95 26.50 -1.91
CA ARG A 8 6.88 25.52 -3.01
C ARG A 8 8.05 24.57 -2.91
N HIS A 9 7.76 23.27 -2.94
CA HIS A 9 8.77 22.22 -3.04
C HIS A 9 8.53 21.38 -4.29
N SER A 10 9.60 21.10 -5.05
CA SER A 10 9.54 20.25 -6.24
C SER A 10 9.96 18.83 -5.89
N TYR A 11 9.24 17.82 -6.38
CA TYR A 11 9.57 16.40 -6.22
C TYR A 11 9.11 15.65 -7.47
N ASP A 12 9.75 14.53 -7.77
CA ASP A 12 9.37 13.70 -8.92
C ASP A 12 8.10 12.89 -8.61
N VAL A 13 7.97 12.45 -7.36
CA VAL A 13 6.81 11.69 -6.86
C VAL A 13 6.37 12.25 -5.52
N VAL A 14 5.07 12.50 -5.37
CA VAL A 14 4.46 12.88 -4.09
C VAL A 14 3.48 11.80 -3.66
N VAL A 15 3.78 11.14 -2.54
CA VAL A 15 2.92 10.12 -1.93
C VAL A 15 2.10 10.75 -0.82
N ILE A 16 0.77 10.72 -0.97
CA ILE A 16 -0.15 11.23 0.04
C ILE A 16 -0.64 10.05 0.89
N GLY A 17 -0.13 9.96 2.11
CA GLY A 17 -0.42 8.92 3.09
C GLY A 17 0.83 8.13 3.49
N ALA A 18 1.08 8.02 4.80
CA ALA A 18 2.21 7.28 5.38
C ALA A 18 1.78 5.95 6.03
N GLY A 19 0.80 5.26 5.43
CA GLY A 19 0.46 3.87 5.77
C GLY A 19 1.36 2.88 5.03
N GLY A 20 1.13 1.58 5.23
CA GLY A 20 1.97 0.53 4.61
C GLY A 20 2.10 0.67 3.08
N ALA A 21 0.98 0.92 2.39
CA ALA A 21 0.98 1.12 0.94
C ALA A 21 1.79 2.34 0.50
N GLY A 22 1.60 3.49 1.15
CA GLY A 22 2.28 4.73 0.80
C GLY A 22 3.79 4.66 1.07
N LEU A 23 4.19 4.10 2.21
CA LEU A 23 5.61 3.93 2.53
C LEU A 23 6.28 2.94 1.55
N ARG A 24 5.62 1.83 1.21
CA ARG A 24 6.17 0.90 0.20
C ARG A 24 6.30 1.57 -1.17
N ALA A 25 5.32 2.35 -1.59
CA ALA A 25 5.37 3.11 -2.84
C ALA A 25 6.51 4.15 -2.84
N ALA A 26 6.69 4.88 -1.75
CA ALA A 26 7.75 5.89 -1.61
C ALA A 26 9.15 5.27 -1.67
N ILE A 27 9.36 4.14 -1.00
CA ILE A 27 10.62 3.39 -1.08
C ILE A 27 10.84 2.90 -2.53
N ALA A 28 9.83 2.32 -3.19
CA ALA A 28 9.98 1.87 -4.58
C ALA A 28 10.32 3.01 -5.54
N ALA A 29 9.71 4.19 -5.37
CA ALA A 29 10.04 5.37 -6.15
C ALA A 29 11.48 5.84 -5.90
N HIS A 30 11.91 5.85 -4.64
CA HIS A 30 13.29 6.17 -4.27
C HIS A 30 14.31 5.18 -4.88
N ASP A 31 14.04 3.88 -4.80
CA ASP A 31 14.89 2.82 -5.38
C ASP A 31 15.00 2.96 -6.90
N ALA A 32 13.98 3.51 -7.56
CA ALA A 32 13.99 3.84 -8.98
C ALA A 32 14.71 5.17 -9.32
N GLY A 33 15.32 5.82 -8.33
CA GLY A 33 16.06 7.08 -8.48
C GLY A 33 15.22 8.35 -8.39
N ALA A 34 13.92 8.24 -8.09
CA ALA A 34 13.05 9.40 -7.97
C ALA A 34 13.23 10.12 -6.63
N ARG A 35 13.14 11.44 -6.64
CA ARG A 35 13.05 12.26 -5.44
C ARG A 35 11.61 12.24 -4.94
N ALA A 36 11.32 11.33 -4.00
CA ALA A 36 9.99 11.12 -3.45
C ALA A 36 9.73 11.98 -2.20
N ALA A 37 8.54 12.57 -2.10
CA ALA A 37 8.01 13.18 -0.88
C ALA A 37 6.86 12.36 -0.32
N ILE A 38 6.77 12.29 1.02
CA ILE A 38 5.68 11.63 1.73
C ILE A 38 4.95 12.69 2.56
N VAL A 39 3.64 12.80 2.37
CA VAL A 39 2.79 13.74 3.11
C VAL A 39 1.76 12.96 3.91
N CYS A 40 1.68 13.18 5.21
CA CYS A 40 0.67 12.56 6.06
C CYS A 40 0.03 13.58 7.02
N LYS A 41 -1.26 13.38 7.30
CA LYS A 41 -2.05 14.25 8.19
C LYS A 41 -1.66 14.11 9.66
N SER A 42 -1.18 12.94 10.05
CA SER A 42 -0.93 12.57 11.45
C SER A 42 0.55 12.26 11.66
N LEU A 43 0.93 11.99 12.91
CA LEU A 43 2.28 11.58 13.26
C LEU A 43 2.73 10.36 12.42
N LEU A 44 3.95 10.41 11.91
CA LEU A 44 4.55 9.29 11.19
C LEU A 44 4.53 8.01 12.06
N GLY A 45 4.17 6.88 11.46
CA GLY A 45 4.03 5.61 12.18
C GLY A 45 2.70 5.45 12.95
N LYS A 46 1.79 6.43 12.91
CA LYS A 46 0.43 6.31 13.47
C LYS A 46 -0.66 6.11 12.41
N ALA A 47 -0.29 5.70 11.20
CA ALA A 47 -1.27 5.26 10.21
C ALA A 47 -1.97 3.97 10.68
N HIS A 48 -3.24 3.77 10.28
CA HIS A 48 -4.06 2.66 10.77
C HIS A 48 -3.48 1.27 10.47
N THR A 49 -2.52 1.14 9.53
CA THR A 49 -1.73 -0.07 9.33
C THR A 49 -1.09 -0.60 10.62
N VAL A 50 -0.78 0.27 11.60
CA VAL A 50 -0.22 -0.12 12.91
C VAL A 50 -1.17 -0.97 13.75
N MET A 51 -2.48 -0.91 13.47
CA MET A 51 -3.51 -1.66 14.19
C MET A 51 -3.80 -3.03 13.56
N ALA A 52 -3.08 -3.44 12.53
CA ALA A 52 -3.26 -4.75 11.90
C ALA A 52 -2.65 -5.86 12.78
N GLU A 53 -3.42 -6.92 13.07
CA GLU A 53 -3.01 -8.00 13.99
C GLU A 53 -2.81 -9.35 13.29
N GLY A 54 -3.78 -9.81 12.50
CA GLY A 54 -3.81 -11.20 11.99
C GLY A 54 -2.69 -11.58 11.02
N GLY A 55 -2.07 -10.59 10.35
CA GLY A 55 -0.98 -10.80 9.39
C GLY A 55 -1.37 -10.53 7.94
N ILE A 56 -0.56 -11.07 7.01
CA ILE A 56 -0.77 -10.95 5.56
C ILE A 56 -0.92 -12.35 4.96
N ALA A 57 -1.98 -12.55 4.16
CA ALA A 57 -2.20 -13.81 3.47
C ALA A 57 -1.26 -13.92 2.26
N ALA A 58 -0.50 -15.01 2.17
CA ALA A 58 0.39 -15.31 1.05
C ALA A 58 0.45 -16.83 0.84
N ALA A 59 0.39 -17.27 -0.42
CA ALA A 59 0.43 -18.69 -0.79
C ALA A 59 1.86 -19.23 -0.73
N MET A 60 2.38 -19.41 0.49
CA MET A 60 3.77 -19.78 0.75
C MET A 60 3.99 -21.29 0.85
N GLY A 61 2.93 -22.10 1.01
CA GLY A 61 3.05 -23.56 1.15
C GLY A 61 3.72 -24.04 2.46
N ASN A 62 4.00 -23.13 3.40
CA ASN A 62 4.77 -23.46 4.62
C ASN A 62 4.03 -24.37 5.61
N VAL A 63 2.70 -24.21 5.69
CA VAL A 63 1.84 -24.95 6.64
C VAL A 63 1.02 -26.02 5.92
N TRP A 64 0.51 -25.68 4.73
CA TRP A 64 -0.28 -26.57 3.91
C TRP A 64 0.45 -26.83 2.57
N PRO A 65 0.98 -28.04 2.33
CA PRO A 65 1.77 -28.33 1.13
C PRO A 65 1.03 -28.17 -0.19
N GLU A 66 -0.30 -28.34 -0.19
CA GLU A 66 -1.14 -28.14 -1.38
C GLU A 66 -1.58 -26.67 -1.59
N ASP A 67 -1.14 -25.75 -0.74
CA ASP A 67 -1.38 -24.31 -0.93
C ASP A 67 -0.67 -23.80 -2.19
N GLY A 68 -1.31 -22.85 -2.87
CA GLY A 68 -0.80 -22.27 -4.10
C GLY A 68 -1.63 -21.09 -4.56
N TRP A 69 -1.04 -20.25 -5.42
CA TRP A 69 -1.67 -19.00 -5.85
C TRP A 69 -3.06 -19.19 -6.49
N LYS A 70 -3.32 -20.33 -7.15
CA LYS A 70 -4.63 -20.64 -7.74
C LYS A 70 -5.71 -20.83 -6.67
N VAL A 71 -5.36 -21.44 -5.53
CA VAL A 71 -6.25 -21.62 -4.38
C VAL A 71 -6.56 -20.26 -3.78
N HIS A 72 -5.53 -19.46 -3.52
CA HIS A 72 -5.66 -18.09 -3.02
C HIS A 72 -6.52 -17.22 -3.94
N PHE A 73 -6.27 -17.22 -5.25
CA PHE A 73 -7.04 -16.49 -6.25
C PHE A 73 -8.52 -16.88 -6.24
N ARG A 74 -8.81 -18.19 -6.24
CA ARG A 74 -10.18 -18.72 -6.15
C ARG A 74 -10.88 -18.20 -4.91
N ASP A 75 -10.20 -18.21 -3.77
CA ASP A 75 -10.77 -17.81 -2.48
C ASP A 75 -10.99 -16.29 -2.42
N THR A 76 -10.09 -15.48 -2.97
CA THR A 76 -10.27 -14.03 -3.16
C THR A 76 -11.50 -13.73 -4.02
N MET A 77 -11.64 -14.41 -5.18
CA MET A 77 -12.79 -14.23 -6.07
C MET A 77 -14.11 -14.63 -5.42
N ARG A 78 -14.13 -15.76 -4.72
CA ARG A 78 -15.30 -16.22 -3.96
C ARG A 78 -15.66 -15.26 -2.81
N GLY A 79 -14.66 -14.79 -2.05
CA GLY A 79 -14.85 -13.84 -0.95
C GLY A 79 -15.46 -12.51 -1.41
N GLY A 80 -15.05 -12.03 -2.59
CA GLY A 80 -15.64 -10.86 -3.24
C GLY A 80 -16.94 -11.12 -3.98
N LYS A 81 -17.57 -12.30 -3.81
CA LYS A 81 -18.82 -12.70 -4.47
C LYS A 81 -18.77 -12.56 -6.00
N MET A 82 -17.59 -12.79 -6.59
CA MET A 82 -17.33 -12.64 -8.03
C MET A 82 -17.53 -11.20 -8.58
N LEU A 83 -17.58 -10.19 -7.72
CA LEU A 83 -17.66 -8.77 -8.12
C LEU A 83 -16.28 -8.11 -8.28
N ASN A 84 -15.21 -8.80 -7.87
CA ASN A 84 -13.85 -8.31 -8.00
C ASN A 84 -13.45 -8.21 -9.48
N HIS A 85 -12.58 -7.25 -9.79
CA HIS A 85 -11.90 -7.24 -11.08
C HIS A 85 -10.82 -8.33 -11.10
N TRP A 86 -11.10 -9.45 -11.75
CA TRP A 86 -10.26 -10.65 -11.72
C TRP A 86 -8.82 -10.44 -12.23
N ARG A 87 -8.57 -9.42 -13.07
CA ARG A 87 -7.20 -9.09 -13.54
C ARG A 87 -6.32 -8.47 -12.45
N MET A 88 -6.94 -8.00 -11.36
CA MET A 88 -6.29 -7.36 -10.22
C MET A 88 -6.29 -8.26 -8.98
N ALA A 89 -6.85 -9.47 -9.09
CA ALA A 89 -7.05 -10.42 -7.99
C ALA A 89 -5.95 -11.49 -7.96
#